data_AF-A0A453P7K7-F1
#
_entry.id   AF-A0A453P7K7-F1
#
_cell.length_a   1.000
_cell.length_b   1.000
_cell.length_c   1.000
_cell.angle_alpha   90.00
_cell.angle_beta   90.00
_cell.angle_gamma   90.00
#
_symmetry.space_group_name_H-M   'P 1'
#
loop_
_entity.id
_entity.type
_entity.pdbx_description
1 polymer ?
#
loop_
_entity_poly.entity_id
_entity_poly.type
_entity_poly.pdbx_seq_one_letter_code
_entity_poly.pdbx_strand_id
1 'polypeptide(L)'
;MVAPLFDRANVNTKVIITKRAGHAYDTLASISDKELKKFDGVVAVGGDGLFNEILNGLLNSRNKTSYPPTPEGFGYFGSTEKCQGYKNDGLNNSTPTSEAVNVMLPVGSNKSDDHEPLLSTGQSVGLDISSLNPNTESSTGDQVPSVSFPNDWFRLGIIPSGSTDAIVLSTTGERDAVTSALLIIFGRRIALDIAQVVRWKSSPSAEVLPTVRYAASFAGYGFYGEVIRESENYRWMGPARYDFSGTMVFLKHRSYDAKVAFLENENSHSLAASAENVADEVQSLQSRRKRSRKTICQANCSVCKETSTPGQDSEDEIPNSSQMIHDNPKWIWSEGRFLSVGAAVISCRNERAPDGLVAEAHLSDGFLHLLLIRDCPLPLYLWHLTQFTKKGSDPLTFKFVEHHKTRAFTFISSHDESIWNLDGELFQACEVSVQACRGLVNLFASGPEV
;
A
#
# COMPACT_ATOMS: atom_id res chain seq x y z
N MET A 1 6.33 -24.75 17.40
CA MET A 1 6.47 -23.97 18.66
C MET A 1 5.13 -23.43 19.16
N VAL A 2 4.32 -22.80 18.31
CA VAL A 2 3.06 -22.13 18.73
C VAL A 2 1.82 -23.02 18.82
N ALA A 3 1.75 -24.15 18.08
CA ALA A 3 0.57 -25.02 18.07
C ALA A 3 0.11 -25.49 19.48
N PRO A 4 1.01 -25.93 20.39
CA PRO A 4 0.60 -26.32 21.74
C PRO A 4 -0.02 -25.18 22.57
N LEU A 5 0.28 -23.91 22.25
CA LEU A 5 -0.34 -22.76 22.91
C LEU A 5 -1.80 -22.60 22.48
N PHE A 6 -2.07 -22.73 21.19
CA PHE A 6 -3.43 -22.69 20.64
C PHE A 6 -4.27 -23.85 21.18
N ASP A 7 -3.72 -25.07 21.23
CA ASP A 7 -4.40 -26.25 21.77
C ASP A 7 -4.79 -26.05 23.23
N ARG A 8 -3.86 -25.57 24.06
CA ARG A 8 -4.11 -25.28 25.49
C ARG A 8 -5.13 -24.17 25.71
N ALA A 9 -5.19 -23.20 24.79
CA ALA A 9 -6.14 -22.11 24.82
C ALA A 9 -7.51 -22.48 24.19
N ASN A 10 -7.69 -23.73 23.74
CA ASN A 10 -8.88 -24.19 23.01
C ASN A 10 -9.21 -23.34 21.77
N VAL A 11 -8.19 -22.82 21.08
CA VAL A 11 -8.37 -22.12 19.81
C VAL A 11 -8.46 -23.15 18.69
N ASN A 12 -9.61 -23.22 18.02
CA ASN A 12 -9.80 -24.11 16.88
C ASN A 12 -9.04 -23.58 15.66
N THR A 13 -8.18 -24.40 15.05
CA THR A 13 -7.33 -23.98 13.92
C THR A 13 -7.49 -24.91 12.72
N LYS A 14 -7.59 -24.32 11.53
CA LYS A 14 -7.46 -25.02 10.23
C LYS A 14 -6.13 -24.62 9.61
N VAL A 15 -5.19 -25.56 9.54
CA VAL A 15 -3.83 -25.29 9.03
C VAL A 15 -3.77 -25.56 7.52
N ILE A 16 -3.26 -24.59 6.77
CA ILE A 16 -3.01 -24.70 5.32
C ILE A 16 -1.52 -24.46 5.07
N ILE A 17 -0.86 -25.43 4.44
CA ILE A 17 0.57 -25.33 4.08
C ILE A 17 0.68 -24.74 2.67
N THR A 18 1.29 -23.56 2.55
CA THR A 18 1.56 -22.93 1.26
C THR A 18 2.67 -23.71 0.51
N LYS A 19 2.59 -23.77 -0.82
CA LYS A 19 3.45 -24.66 -1.64
C LYS A 19 4.20 -23.91 -2.75
N ARG A 20 3.78 -22.68 -3.04
CA ARG A 20 4.32 -21.79 -4.08
C ARG A 20 3.98 -20.35 -3.71
N ALA A 21 4.65 -19.40 -4.37
CA ALA A 21 4.25 -17.99 -4.35
C ALA A 21 2.84 -17.82 -4.90
N GLY A 22 2.05 -16.94 -4.29
CA GLY A 22 0.65 -16.69 -4.62
C GLY A 22 -0.34 -17.73 -4.10
N HIS A 23 0.13 -18.81 -3.43
CA HIS A 23 -0.79 -19.85 -2.94
C HIS A 23 -1.76 -19.30 -1.88
N ALA A 24 -1.29 -18.44 -0.97
CA ALA A 24 -2.16 -17.90 0.07
C ALA A 24 -3.17 -16.91 -0.53
N TYR A 25 -2.73 -16.11 -1.51
CA TYR A 25 -3.59 -15.24 -2.29
C TYR A 25 -4.72 -16.03 -2.96
N ASP A 26 -4.40 -17.06 -3.75
CA ASP A 26 -5.39 -17.85 -4.49
C ASP A 26 -6.39 -18.54 -3.55
N THR A 27 -5.90 -19.03 -2.41
CA THR A 27 -6.73 -19.70 -1.39
C THR A 27 -7.77 -18.73 -0.81
N LEU A 28 -7.38 -17.52 -0.44
CA LEU A 28 -8.31 -16.54 0.16
C LEU A 28 -9.12 -15.74 -0.88
N ALA A 29 -8.65 -15.66 -2.12
CA ALA A 29 -9.44 -15.11 -3.21
C ALA A 29 -10.59 -16.06 -3.59
N SER A 30 -10.36 -17.38 -3.52
CA SER A 30 -11.35 -18.41 -3.87
C SER A 30 -12.27 -18.84 -2.72
N ILE A 31 -11.95 -18.49 -1.47
CA ILE A 31 -12.80 -18.82 -0.31
C ILE A 31 -14.16 -18.12 -0.43
N SER A 32 -15.24 -18.84 -0.18
CA SER A 32 -16.59 -18.26 -0.16
C SER A 32 -16.84 -17.47 1.12
N ASP A 33 -17.71 -16.46 1.06
CA ASP A 33 -18.08 -15.66 2.24
C ASP A 33 -18.75 -16.49 3.34
N LYS A 34 -19.48 -17.55 2.97
CA LYS A 34 -20.06 -18.51 3.91
C LYS A 34 -19.00 -19.32 4.65
N GLU A 35 -17.89 -19.66 3.98
CA GLU A 35 -16.78 -20.35 4.62
C GLU A 35 -15.94 -19.39 5.47
N LEU A 36 -15.67 -18.18 4.97
CA LEU A 36 -14.91 -17.17 5.69
C LEU A 36 -15.54 -16.83 7.05
N LYS A 37 -16.87 -16.67 7.09
CA LYS A 37 -17.68 -16.42 8.32
C LYS A 37 -17.55 -17.48 9.42
N LYS A 38 -16.95 -18.63 9.15
CA LYS A 38 -16.70 -19.67 10.15
C LYS A 38 -15.46 -19.40 11.00
N PHE A 39 -14.64 -18.41 10.66
CA PHE A 39 -13.34 -18.14 11.28
C PHE A 39 -13.26 -16.72 11.81
N ASP A 40 -12.89 -16.53 13.08
CA ASP A 40 -12.68 -15.18 13.66
C ASP A 40 -11.52 -14.40 13.01
N GLY A 41 -10.68 -15.09 12.24
CA GLY A 41 -9.55 -14.48 11.57
C GLY A 41 -8.68 -15.47 10.81
N VAL A 42 -7.62 -14.96 10.20
CA VAL A 42 -6.58 -15.76 9.53
C VAL A 42 -5.21 -15.36 10.04
N VAL A 43 -4.34 -16.35 10.28
CA VAL A 43 -3.00 -16.13 10.83
C VAL A 43 -1.94 -16.51 9.80
N ALA A 44 -1.09 -15.55 9.42
CA ALA A 44 0.10 -15.79 8.63
C ALA A 44 1.22 -16.31 9.55
N VAL A 45 1.69 -17.53 9.32
CA VAL A 45 2.93 -18.04 9.95
C VAL A 45 4.04 -17.91 8.91
N GLY A 46 4.69 -16.76 8.88
CA GLY A 46 5.53 -16.33 7.76
C GLY A 46 6.18 -14.97 8.00
N GLY A 47 6.72 -14.39 6.92
CA GLY A 47 7.14 -12.99 6.90
C GLY A 47 6.10 -12.06 6.26
N ASP A 48 6.51 -10.81 6.05
CA ASP A 48 5.68 -9.75 5.48
C ASP A 48 5.05 -10.15 4.12
N GLY A 49 5.77 -10.88 3.26
CA GLY A 49 5.25 -11.34 1.96
C GLY A 49 4.06 -12.29 2.05
N LEU A 50 4.07 -13.25 2.99
CA LEU A 50 2.92 -14.15 3.20
C LEU A 50 1.71 -13.38 3.71
N PHE A 51 1.93 -12.42 4.62
CA PHE A 51 0.88 -11.53 5.08
C PHE A 51 0.30 -10.70 3.93
N ASN A 52 1.15 -10.20 3.04
CA ASN A 52 0.73 -9.42 1.87
C ASN A 52 -0.11 -10.25 0.87
N GLU A 53 0.25 -11.53 0.65
CA GLU A 53 -0.57 -12.45 -0.16
C GLU A 53 -1.97 -12.64 0.45
N ILE A 54 -2.04 -12.88 1.77
CA ILE A 54 -3.30 -13.02 2.51
C ILE A 54 -4.14 -11.75 2.40
N LEU A 55 -3.53 -10.59 2.63
CA LEU A 55 -4.18 -9.28 2.58
C LEU A 55 -4.80 -9.03 1.20
N ASN A 56 -4.03 -9.18 0.13
CA ASN A 56 -4.51 -8.95 -1.23
C ASN A 56 -5.57 -9.99 -1.64
N GLY A 57 -5.43 -11.25 -1.23
CA GLY A 57 -6.40 -12.31 -1.53
C GLY A 57 -7.77 -12.03 -0.88
N LEU A 58 -7.78 -11.43 0.31
CA LEU A 58 -9.00 -11.00 0.99
C LEU A 58 -9.59 -9.72 0.38
N LEU A 59 -8.78 -8.68 0.19
CA LEU A 59 -9.27 -7.35 -0.17
C LEU A 59 -9.65 -7.21 -1.64
N ASN A 60 -8.98 -7.90 -2.57
CA ASN A 60 -9.22 -7.70 -4.01
C ASN A 60 -10.66 -7.98 -4.46
N SER A 61 -11.39 -8.88 -3.78
CA SER A 61 -12.79 -9.19 -4.08
C SER A 61 -13.78 -8.56 -3.10
N ARG A 62 -13.32 -7.97 -1.98
CA ARG A 62 -14.17 -7.59 -0.84
C ARG A 62 -14.06 -6.14 -0.41
N ASN A 63 -13.04 -5.42 -0.88
CA ASN A 63 -12.93 -3.99 -0.65
C ASN A 63 -13.56 -3.22 -1.81
N LYS A 64 -14.53 -2.35 -1.49
CA LYS A 64 -15.23 -1.50 -2.46
C LYS A 64 -14.85 -0.02 -2.34
N THR A 65 -13.70 0.27 -1.75
CA THR A 65 -13.21 1.64 -1.62
C THR A 65 -13.01 2.25 -3.02
N SER A 66 -13.58 3.43 -3.24
CA SER A 66 -13.39 4.23 -4.45
C SER A 66 -11.91 4.46 -4.73
N TYR A 67 -11.55 4.61 -6.01
CA TYR A 67 -10.18 4.91 -6.38
C TYR A 67 -9.73 6.27 -5.82
N PRO A 68 -8.40 6.46 -5.66
CA PRO A 68 -7.86 7.71 -5.19
C PRO A 68 -8.33 8.88 -6.07
N PRO A 69 -8.59 10.06 -5.48
CA PRO A 69 -8.89 11.26 -6.27
C PRO A 69 -7.74 11.55 -7.24
N THR A 70 -8.09 12.06 -8.41
CA THR A 70 -7.11 12.40 -9.45
C THR A 70 -6.83 13.90 -9.43
N PRO A 71 -5.57 14.34 -9.47
CA PRO A 71 -5.24 15.76 -9.55
C PRO A 71 -5.68 16.38 -10.88
N GLU A 72 -6.06 17.66 -10.87
CA GLU A 72 -6.30 18.43 -12.08
C GLU A 72 -5.03 18.48 -12.95
N GLY A 73 -5.17 18.22 -14.25
CA GLY A 73 -4.03 18.14 -15.18
C GLY A 73 -3.35 16.77 -15.24
N PHE A 74 -3.84 15.77 -14.50
CA PHE A 74 -3.47 14.37 -14.71
C PHE A 74 -4.15 13.86 -15.98
N GLY A 75 -3.45 13.97 -17.11
CA GLY A 75 -3.94 13.44 -18.38
C GLY A 75 -3.62 11.96 -18.49
N TYR A 76 -4.64 11.12 -18.61
CA TYR A 76 -4.47 9.84 -19.30
C TYR A 76 -4.01 10.17 -20.72
N PHE A 77 -2.78 9.81 -21.08
CA PHE A 77 -2.21 10.10 -22.39
C PHE A 77 -3.16 9.67 -23.52
N GLY A 78 -3.82 10.64 -24.15
CA GLY A 78 -4.82 10.45 -25.21
C GLY A 78 -5.87 11.58 -25.25
N SER A 79 -5.56 12.64 -25.99
CA SER A 79 -6.39 13.81 -26.27
C SER A 79 -7.89 13.53 -26.54
N THR A 80 -8.77 14.04 -25.68
CA THR A 80 -10.14 14.41 -26.05
C THR A 80 -10.13 15.79 -26.68
N GLU A 81 -10.17 15.88 -28.00
CA GLU A 81 -10.83 17.01 -28.64
C GLU A 81 -12.29 16.65 -28.92
N LYS A 82 -13.17 17.37 -28.21
CA LYS A 82 -14.56 17.69 -28.53
C LYS A 82 -15.55 16.53 -28.62
N CYS A 83 -16.34 16.39 -27.57
CA CYS A 83 -17.78 16.11 -27.71
C CYS A 83 -18.54 16.82 -26.59
N GLN A 84 -18.85 18.10 -26.81
CA GLN A 84 -19.88 18.80 -26.05
C GLN A 84 -20.95 19.24 -27.06
N GLY A 85 -22.18 18.72 -26.86
CA GLY A 85 -23.44 19.27 -27.34
C GLY A 85 -23.71 19.21 -28.84
N TYR A 86 -24.74 18.48 -29.27
CA TYR A 86 -25.99 19.05 -29.76
C TYR A 86 -26.95 17.89 -30.11
N LYS A 87 -28.16 17.94 -29.52
CA LYS A 87 -29.31 17.15 -29.97
C LYS A 87 -29.98 17.84 -31.15
N ASN A 88 -30.39 17.03 -32.12
CA ASN A 88 -31.48 17.16 -33.10
C ASN A 88 -31.45 18.34 -34.09
N ASP A 89 -31.33 18.06 -35.40
CA ASP A 89 -32.47 17.98 -36.34
C ASP A 89 -32.00 17.83 -37.80
N GLY A 90 -32.75 17.01 -38.57
CA GLY A 90 -33.17 17.32 -39.94
C GLY A 90 -32.17 17.39 -41.12
N LEU A 91 -32.35 16.42 -42.03
CA LEU A 91 -32.53 16.62 -43.48
C LEU A 91 -31.30 16.80 -44.42
N ASN A 92 -31.13 15.77 -45.26
CA ASN A 92 -30.77 15.72 -46.69
C ASN A 92 -29.72 16.67 -47.31
N ASN A 93 -28.72 16.05 -47.94
CA ASN A 93 -28.38 16.09 -49.38
C ASN A 93 -26.88 16.23 -49.70
N SER A 94 -26.50 15.48 -50.73
CA SER A 94 -25.41 15.70 -51.71
C SER A 94 -23.95 15.46 -51.31
N THR A 95 -23.46 14.30 -51.78
CA THR A 95 -22.16 14.05 -52.46
C THR A 95 -21.70 15.22 -53.36
N PRO A 96 -20.38 15.39 -53.68
CA PRO A 96 -19.65 14.34 -54.42
C PRO A 96 -18.10 14.24 -54.31
N THR A 97 -17.62 13.08 -54.79
CA THR A 97 -16.45 12.85 -55.69
C THR A 97 -14.98 12.95 -55.23
N SER A 98 -14.32 11.78 -55.31
CA SER A 98 -13.24 11.44 -56.26
C SER A 98 -11.80 11.26 -55.75
N GLU A 99 -11.41 9.98 -55.73
CA GLU A 99 -10.22 9.37 -56.35
C GLU A 99 -8.80 9.58 -55.80
N ALA A 100 -8.25 8.41 -55.41
CA ALA A 100 -6.90 7.89 -55.69
C ALA A 100 -5.72 8.53 -54.91
N VAL A 101 -4.72 7.82 -54.41
CA VAL A 101 -3.99 6.66 -54.95
C VAL A 101 -3.38 5.85 -53.79
N ASN A 102 -3.46 4.52 -53.89
CA ASN A 102 -2.69 3.54 -53.12
C ASN A 102 -1.18 3.68 -53.31
N VAL A 103 -0.40 3.74 -52.23
CA VAL A 103 0.94 3.14 -52.20
C VAL A 103 1.10 2.36 -50.90
N MET A 104 1.04 1.04 -51.08
CA MET A 104 1.31 0.00 -50.11
C MET A 104 2.75 -0.46 -50.36
N LEU A 105 3.54 -0.74 -49.32
CA LEU A 105 4.71 -1.66 -49.26
C LEU A 105 5.45 -1.44 -47.91
N PRO A 106 6.15 -2.45 -47.33
CA PRO A 106 5.64 -3.73 -46.89
C PRO A 106 5.96 -4.02 -45.40
N VAL A 107 5.29 -5.04 -44.88
CA VAL A 107 5.56 -5.70 -43.59
C VAL A 107 7.02 -6.11 -43.48
N GLY A 108 7.71 -5.64 -42.44
CA GLY A 108 8.95 -6.20 -41.91
C GLY A 108 8.66 -6.79 -40.54
N SER A 109 8.75 -8.11 -40.43
CA SER A 109 8.66 -8.83 -39.18
C SER A 109 9.79 -8.42 -38.24
N ASN A 110 9.48 -8.12 -36.98
CA ASN A 110 10.40 -8.39 -35.88
C ASN A 110 9.57 -8.84 -34.67
N LYS A 111 9.73 -10.11 -34.32
CA LYS A 111 9.40 -10.64 -33.00
C LYS A 111 10.29 -9.94 -31.97
N SER A 112 9.73 -9.58 -30.84
CA SER A 112 10.47 -9.57 -29.58
C SER A 112 9.51 -9.99 -28.47
N ASP A 113 9.84 -11.12 -27.88
CA ASP A 113 9.19 -11.74 -26.74
C ASP A 113 9.24 -10.81 -25.52
N ASP A 114 8.20 -10.83 -24.69
CA ASP A 114 8.37 -10.62 -23.25
C ASP A 114 7.35 -11.45 -22.48
N HIS A 115 7.90 -12.46 -21.81
CA HIS A 115 7.24 -13.39 -20.93
C HIS A 115 6.99 -12.71 -19.58
N GLU A 116 5.73 -12.59 -19.17
CA GLU A 116 5.41 -12.50 -17.74
C GLU A 116 5.88 -13.78 -17.04
N PRO A 117 6.46 -13.72 -15.82
CA PRO A 117 6.75 -14.91 -15.05
C PRO A 117 5.44 -15.38 -14.38
N LEU A 118 4.50 -15.86 -15.18
CA LEU A 118 3.32 -16.58 -14.71
C LEU A 118 3.37 -17.98 -15.33
N LEU A 119 3.73 -18.97 -14.50
CA LEU A 119 3.56 -20.38 -14.85
C LEU A 119 2.05 -20.68 -14.90
N SER A 120 1.45 -20.46 -16.06
CA SER A 120 0.16 -21.01 -16.45
C SER A 120 0.36 -22.42 -17.01
N THR A 121 0.43 -23.42 -16.12
CA THR A 121 0.12 -24.81 -16.49
C THR A 121 -1.18 -25.19 -15.80
N GLY A 122 -2.28 -24.88 -16.48
CA GLY A 122 -3.57 -25.46 -16.18
C GLY A 122 -3.56 -26.94 -16.54
N GLN A 123 -3.31 -27.79 -15.55
CA GLN A 123 -3.88 -29.13 -15.51
C GLN A 123 -4.74 -29.21 -14.25
N SER A 124 -6.04 -29.18 -14.45
CA SER A 124 -7.02 -29.53 -13.43
C SER A 124 -6.82 -30.99 -13.04
N VAL A 125 -5.99 -31.22 -12.02
CA VAL A 125 -6.02 -32.50 -11.30
C VAL A 125 -7.18 -32.38 -10.32
N GLY A 126 -8.30 -33.00 -10.67
CA GLY A 126 -9.45 -33.14 -9.81
C GLY A 126 -9.04 -33.77 -8.49
N LEU A 127 -9.48 -33.17 -7.39
CA LEU A 127 -9.49 -33.83 -6.09
C LEU A 127 -10.89 -34.42 -5.90
N ASP A 128 -10.96 -35.74 -5.97
CA ASP A 128 -12.11 -36.55 -5.55
C ASP A 128 -12.42 -36.26 -4.08
N ILE A 129 -13.49 -35.52 -3.84
CA ILE A 129 -14.16 -35.50 -2.54
C ILE A 129 -15.35 -36.45 -2.67
N SER A 130 -15.21 -37.63 -2.08
CA SER A 130 -16.32 -38.56 -1.86
C SER A 130 -17.33 -37.92 -0.91
N SER A 131 -18.33 -37.22 -1.44
CA SER A 131 -19.50 -36.78 -0.69
C SER A 131 -20.62 -37.81 -0.79
N LEU A 132 -21.00 -38.31 0.39
CA LEU A 132 -22.21 -39.08 0.64
C LEU A 132 -23.47 -38.41 0.08
N ASN A 133 -24.40 -39.26 -0.35
CA ASN A 133 -25.72 -39.00 -0.93
C ASN A 133 -26.41 -37.67 -0.56
N PRO A 134 -26.92 -36.90 -1.54
CA PRO A 134 -27.87 -35.84 -1.30
C PRO A 134 -29.29 -36.39 -1.47
N ASN A 135 -30.05 -36.49 -0.39
CA ASN A 135 -31.49 -36.45 -0.49
C ASN A 135 -32.03 -35.70 0.73
N THR A 136 -32.91 -34.76 0.43
CA THR A 136 -33.80 -34.02 1.35
C THR A 136 -33.11 -32.99 2.25
N GLU A 137 -33.15 -31.72 1.83
CA GLU A 137 -34.19 -30.80 2.31
C GLU A 137 -34.16 -29.47 1.53
N SER A 138 -35.37 -29.03 1.17
CA SER A 138 -35.68 -27.83 0.43
C SER A 138 -35.78 -26.60 1.33
N SER A 139 -35.65 -25.44 0.69
CA SER A 139 -36.19 -24.12 1.08
C SER A 139 -35.60 -23.43 2.33
N THR A 140 -34.70 -22.47 2.07
CA THR A 140 -34.95 -21.02 2.28
C THR A 140 -33.82 -20.24 1.62
N GLY A 141 -34.17 -19.27 0.78
CA GLY A 141 -33.22 -18.41 0.07
C GLY A 141 -32.63 -17.36 1.01
N ASP A 142 -31.80 -17.79 1.95
CA ASP A 142 -30.95 -16.88 2.71
C ASP A 142 -29.71 -16.58 1.87
N GLN A 143 -29.77 -15.48 1.12
CA GLN A 143 -28.59 -14.84 0.56
C GLN A 143 -27.67 -14.47 1.74
N VAL A 144 -26.68 -15.31 2.03
CA VAL A 144 -25.67 -15.03 3.07
C VAL A 144 -25.05 -13.67 2.75
N PRO A 145 -25.07 -12.67 3.67
CA PRO A 145 -24.54 -11.34 3.37
C PRO A 145 -23.09 -11.41 2.91
N SER A 146 -22.74 -10.70 1.83
CA SER A 146 -21.37 -10.66 1.33
C SER A 146 -20.43 -10.04 2.36
N VAL A 147 -19.23 -10.60 2.53
CA VAL A 147 -18.21 -10.04 3.43
C VAL A 147 -17.54 -8.85 2.74
N SER A 148 -17.60 -7.68 3.39
CA SER A 148 -16.88 -6.48 2.97
C SER A 148 -15.82 -6.09 4.00
N PHE A 149 -14.83 -5.31 3.56
CA PHE A 149 -13.88 -4.63 4.44
C PHE A 149 -14.08 -3.10 4.33
N PRO A 150 -13.92 -2.34 5.43
CA PRO A 150 -13.54 -2.78 6.79
C PRO A 150 -14.63 -3.63 7.48
N ASN A 151 -14.20 -4.48 8.42
CA ASN A 151 -15.12 -5.22 9.29
C ASN A 151 -14.55 -5.36 10.71
N ASP A 152 -15.42 -5.45 11.72
CA ASP A 152 -15.01 -5.46 13.14
C ASP A 152 -14.70 -6.86 13.70
N TRP A 153 -15.26 -7.88 13.07
CA TRP A 153 -15.21 -9.25 13.56
C TRP A 153 -13.94 -9.99 13.11
N PHE A 154 -13.57 -9.86 11.83
CA PHE A 154 -12.49 -10.62 11.21
C PHE A 154 -11.15 -9.94 11.44
N ARG A 155 -10.13 -10.72 11.82
CA ARG A 155 -8.81 -10.19 12.16
C ARG A 155 -7.69 -10.95 11.46
N LEU A 156 -6.62 -10.26 11.13
CA LEU A 156 -5.40 -10.87 10.60
C LEU A 156 -4.38 -11.03 11.73
N GLY A 157 -3.78 -12.22 11.82
CA GLY A 157 -2.67 -12.50 12.71
C GLY A 157 -1.39 -12.69 11.92
N ILE A 158 -0.26 -12.40 12.55
CA ILE A 158 1.06 -12.67 11.99
C ILE A 158 1.95 -13.25 13.08
N ILE A 159 2.57 -14.39 12.79
CA ILE A 159 3.57 -15.06 13.63
C ILE A 159 4.89 -14.97 12.87
N PRO A 160 5.87 -14.20 13.38
CA PRO A 160 7.10 -13.88 12.66
C PRO A 160 7.92 -15.12 12.35
N SER A 161 8.32 -15.24 11.09
CA SER A 161 9.35 -16.17 10.62
C SER A 161 10.06 -15.68 9.36
N GLY A 162 9.80 -14.44 8.93
CA GLY A 162 10.48 -13.80 7.80
C GLY A 162 11.81 -13.18 8.20
N SER A 163 12.55 -12.62 7.25
CA SER A 163 13.85 -11.98 7.52
C SER A 163 13.74 -10.53 8.00
N THR A 164 12.62 -9.87 7.71
CA THR A 164 12.40 -8.43 7.99
C THR A 164 11.36 -8.25 9.09
N ASP A 165 10.20 -8.89 8.93
CA ASP A 165 9.07 -8.87 9.87
C ASP A 165 8.67 -7.45 10.30
N ALA A 166 8.64 -6.52 9.35
CA ALA A 166 8.41 -5.10 9.62
C ALA A 166 6.99 -4.84 10.13
N ILE A 167 6.01 -5.59 9.64
CA ILE A 167 4.62 -5.50 10.09
C ILE A 167 4.54 -5.95 11.55
N VAL A 168 5.16 -7.09 11.90
CA VAL A 168 5.17 -7.61 13.28
C VAL A 168 5.84 -6.61 14.23
N LEU A 169 7.03 -6.12 13.90
CA LEU A 169 7.74 -5.17 14.77
C LEU A 169 6.99 -3.84 14.93
N SER A 170 6.33 -3.36 13.88
CA SER A 170 5.57 -2.11 13.93
C SER A 170 4.23 -2.23 14.67
N THR A 171 3.62 -3.43 14.70
CA THR A 171 2.27 -3.64 15.26
C THR A 171 2.29 -4.37 16.60
N THR A 172 3.28 -5.22 16.84
CA THR A 172 3.43 -6.08 18.03
C THR A 172 4.56 -5.59 18.93
N GLY A 173 5.53 -4.86 18.38
CA GLY A 173 6.70 -4.34 19.11
C GLY A 173 7.91 -5.27 19.12
N GLU A 174 7.71 -6.58 19.00
CA GLU A 174 8.78 -7.57 19.09
C GLU A 174 8.64 -8.68 18.05
N ARG A 175 9.78 -9.20 17.59
CA ARG A 175 9.87 -10.34 16.65
C ARG A 175 9.91 -11.66 17.43
N ASP A 176 8.87 -11.93 18.22
CA ASP A 176 8.72 -13.18 18.98
C ASP A 176 7.42 -13.92 18.64
N ALA A 177 7.56 -15.18 18.23
CA ALA A 177 6.44 -16.00 17.82
C ALA A 177 5.50 -16.38 18.98
N VAL A 178 6.02 -16.46 20.21
CA VAL A 178 5.19 -16.75 21.39
C VAL A 178 4.33 -15.54 21.74
N THR A 179 4.91 -14.33 21.76
CA THR A 179 4.19 -13.07 21.95
C THR A 179 3.08 -12.90 20.91
N SER A 180 3.37 -13.09 19.63
CA SER A 180 2.34 -13.06 18.57
C SER A 180 1.22 -14.08 18.83
N ALA A 181 1.57 -15.33 19.19
CA ALA A 181 0.57 -16.36 19.49
C ALA A 181 -0.30 -15.98 20.71
N LEU A 182 0.28 -15.41 21.76
CA LEU A 182 -0.45 -14.97 22.94
C LEU A 182 -1.41 -13.81 22.63
N LEU A 183 -1.00 -12.85 21.80
CA LEU A 183 -1.88 -11.75 21.40
C LEU A 183 -3.07 -12.22 20.55
N ILE A 184 -2.86 -13.24 19.71
CA ILE A 184 -3.93 -13.94 18.97
C ILE A 184 -4.86 -14.65 19.96
N ILE A 185 -4.32 -15.44 20.89
CA ILE A 185 -5.10 -16.16 21.92
C ILE A 185 -5.93 -15.20 22.77
N PHE A 186 -5.36 -14.07 23.18
CA PHE A 186 -6.07 -13.06 23.95
C PHE A 186 -7.08 -12.24 23.13
N GLY A 187 -7.14 -12.44 21.81
CA GLY A 187 -8.04 -11.70 20.94
C GLY A 187 -7.77 -10.20 20.95
N ARG A 188 -6.51 -9.78 21.12
CA ARG A 188 -6.14 -8.36 21.07
C ARG A 188 -6.51 -7.78 19.70
N ARG A 189 -6.81 -6.49 19.67
CA ARG A 189 -7.29 -5.82 18.47
C ARG A 189 -6.59 -4.49 18.30
N ILE A 190 -6.08 -4.27 17.09
CA ILE A 190 -5.65 -2.96 16.61
C ILE A 190 -6.10 -2.77 15.16
N ALA A 191 -6.61 -1.60 14.82
CA ALA A 191 -6.91 -1.25 13.44
C ALA A 191 -5.60 -0.91 12.70
N LEU A 192 -5.53 -1.24 11.42
CA LEU A 192 -4.40 -0.96 10.55
C LEU A 192 -4.87 -0.27 9.26
N ASP A 193 -4.23 0.85 8.94
CA ASP A 193 -4.35 1.54 7.66
C ASP A 193 -3.68 0.71 6.57
N ILE A 194 -4.28 0.70 5.38
CA ILE A 194 -3.75 -0.03 4.22
C ILE A 194 -3.65 0.95 3.05
N ALA A 195 -2.52 0.97 2.36
CA ALA A 195 -2.39 1.72 1.11
C ALA A 195 -3.08 0.95 -0.03
N GLN A 196 -4.09 1.55 -0.66
CA GLN A 196 -4.58 1.13 -1.96
C GLN A 196 -3.70 1.75 -3.04
N VAL A 197 -3.07 0.91 -3.84
CA VAL A 197 -2.16 1.28 -4.94
C VAL A 197 -2.83 0.92 -6.25
N VAL A 198 -3.16 1.93 -7.05
CA VAL A 198 -3.84 1.79 -8.33
C VAL A 198 -2.85 2.09 -9.45
N ARG A 199 -2.59 1.11 -10.31
CA ARG A 199 -1.88 1.30 -11.57
C ARG A 199 -2.87 1.66 -12.64
N TRP A 200 -2.50 2.67 -13.42
CA TRP A 200 -3.21 3.07 -14.62
C TRP A 200 -2.47 2.52 -15.84
N LYS A 201 -3.17 1.75 -16.69
CA LYS A 201 -2.64 1.28 -17.98
C LYS A 201 -3.56 1.78 -19.09
N SER A 202 -2.96 2.32 -20.15
CA SER A 202 -3.67 2.58 -21.41
C SER A 202 -3.75 1.29 -22.22
N SER A 203 -4.95 0.77 -22.43
CA SER A 203 -5.17 -0.31 -23.40
C SER A 203 -4.94 0.22 -24.82
N PRO A 204 -4.51 -0.61 -25.79
CA PRO A 204 -4.59 -0.28 -27.21
C PRO A 204 -6.01 0.08 -27.69
N SER A 205 -7.05 -0.28 -26.93
CA SER A 205 -8.46 0.13 -27.16
C SER A 205 -8.84 1.47 -26.52
N ALA A 206 -7.89 2.23 -25.96
CA ALA A 206 -8.11 3.46 -25.18
C ALA A 206 -8.96 3.29 -23.90
N GLU A 207 -9.30 2.07 -23.51
CA GLU A 207 -9.87 1.79 -22.19
C GLU A 207 -8.78 1.73 -21.13
N VAL A 208 -8.96 2.51 -20.07
CA VAL A 208 -8.07 2.48 -18.90
C VAL A 208 -8.53 1.32 -18.02
N LEU A 209 -7.72 0.27 -17.91
CA LEU A 209 -8.00 -0.82 -16.96
C LEU A 209 -7.15 -0.62 -15.69
N PRO A 210 -7.73 -0.11 -14.58
CA PRO A 210 -7.00 0.02 -13.33
C PRO A 210 -6.66 -1.35 -12.75
N THR A 211 -5.41 -1.52 -12.33
CA THR A 211 -5.00 -2.69 -11.53
C THR A 211 -4.76 -2.24 -10.10
N VAL A 212 -5.49 -2.84 -9.16
CA VAL A 212 -5.39 -2.50 -7.73
C VAL A 212 -4.51 -3.50 -7.01
N ARG A 213 -3.64 -3.00 -6.13
CA ARG A 213 -2.91 -3.76 -5.12
C ARG A 213 -3.02 -3.06 -3.77
N TYR A 214 -2.82 -3.82 -2.71
CA TYR A 214 -2.80 -3.31 -1.35
C TYR A 214 -1.43 -3.51 -0.72
N ALA A 215 -0.98 -2.53 0.06
CA ALA A 215 0.24 -2.60 0.87
C ALA A 215 -0.06 -2.17 2.31
N ALA A 216 0.34 -3.00 3.27
CA ALA A 216 0.21 -2.78 4.70
C ALA A 216 1.38 -2.00 5.30
N SER A 217 2.58 -2.05 4.70
CA SER A 217 3.76 -1.41 5.28
C SER A 217 4.31 -0.26 4.43
N PHE A 218 4.62 -0.52 3.16
CA PHE A 218 5.46 0.35 2.36
C PHE A 218 5.21 0.17 0.85
N ALA A 219 5.16 1.28 0.14
CA ALA A 219 5.25 1.34 -1.32
C ALA A 219 6.44 2.21 -1.73
N GLY A 220 7.34 1.71 -2.58
CA GLY A 220 8.54 2.47 -2.95
C GLY A 220 8.99 2.31 -4.39
N TYR A 221 9.45 3.40 -4.98
CA TYR A 221 9.99 3.53 -6.34
C TYR A 221 11.47 3.98 -6.31
N GLY A 222 12.16 3.84 -7.44
CA GLY A 222 13.57 4.19 -7.59
C GLY A 222 14.45 3.15 -6.90
N PHE A 223 15.36 3.60 -6.02
CA PHE A 223 16.22 2.71 -5.22
C PHE A 223 15.46 1.51 -4.63
N TYR A 224 14.28 1.73 -4.04
CA TYR A 224 13.50 0.65 -3.41
C TYR A 224 13.02 -0.41 -4.40
N GLY A 225 12.47 -0.01 -5.55
CA GLY A 225 11.97 -0.94 -6.56
C GLY A 225 13.11 -1.69 -7.26
N GLU A 226 14.21 -1.00 -7.53
CA GLU A 226 15.39 -1.57 -8.18
C GLU A 226 16.09 -2.62 -7.30
N VAL A 227 16.14 -2.41 -5.99
CA VAL A 227 16.67 -3.42 -5.05
C VAL A 227 15.87 -4.70 -5.11
N ILE A 228 14.53 -4.61 -5.12
CA ILE A 228 13.68 -5.80 -5.25
C ILE A 228 13.94 -6.47 -6.59
N ARG A 229 13.89 -5.74 -7.70
CA ARG A 229 14.15 -6.29 -9.04
C ARG A 229 15.48 -7.02 -9.12
N GLU A 230 16.56 -6.38 -8.68
CA GLU A 230 17.90 -6.96 -8.72
C GLU A 230 17.98 -8.19 -7.81
N SER A 231 17.31 -8.17 -6.64
CA SER A 231 17.29 -9.30 -5.69
C SER A 231 16.60 -10.56 -6.21
N GLU A 232 15.74 -10.45 -7.22
CA GLU A 232 15.08 -11.60 -7.83
C GLU A 232 16.05 -12.48 -8.62
N ASN A 233 17.15 -11.91 -9.14
CA ASN A 233 18.19 -12.68 -9.81
C ASN A 233 19.04 -13.53 -8.84
N TYR A 234 18.96 -13.25 -7.54
CA TYR A 234 19.79 -13.87 -6.51
C TYR A 234 18.96 -14.60 -5.44
N ARG A 235 17.79 -15.17 -5.81
CA ARG A 235 16.94 -15.95 -4.87
C ARG A 235 17.71 -17.05 -4.14
N TRP A 236 18.72 -17.64 -4.79
CA TRP A 236 19.57 -18.70 -4.23
C TRP A 236 20.37 -18.26 -2.99
N MET A 237 20.60 -16.95 -2.80
CA MET A 237 21.32 -16.41 -1.63
C MET A 237 20.43 -16.29 -0.39
N GLY A 238 19.14 -16.58 -0.49
CA GLY A 238 18.19 -16.34 0.61
C GLY A 238 18.18 -14.87 1.04
N PRO A 239 18.00 -14.54 2.32
CA PRO A 239 17.92 -13.17 2.82
C PRO A 239 19.12 -12.26 2.50
N ALA A 240 20.32 -12.83 2.30
CA ALA A 240 21.53 -12.06 1.99
C ALA A 240 21.44 -11.33 0.63
N ARG A 241 20.53 -11.76 -0.26
CA ARG A 241 20.29 -11.13 -1.56
C ARG A 241 19.93 -9.65 -1.45
N TYR A 242 19.23 -9.24 -0.40
CA TYR A 242 18.81 -7.85 -0.23
C TYR A 242 19.98 -6.93 0.08
N ASP A 243 20.97 -7.39 0.84
CA ASP A 243 22.17 -6.60 1.14
C ASP A 243 23.07 -6.49 -0.08
N PHE A 244 23.22 -7.61 -0.81
CA PHE A 244 23.99 -7.64 -2.05
C PHE A 244 23.37 -6.73 -3.11
N SER A 245 22.08 -6.90 -3.42
CA SER A 245 21.36 -6.08 -4.38
C SER A 245 21.27 -4.62 -3.92
N GLY A 246 21.03 -4.39 -2.62
CA GLY A 246 21.07 -3.06 -2.00
C GLY A 246 22.38 -2.33 -2.27
N THR A 247 23.51 -3.01 -2.03
CA THR A 247 24.84 -2.46 -2.27
C THR A 247 25.07 -2.19 -3.76
N MET A 248 24.69 -3.11 -4.65
CA MET A 248 24.87 -2.92 -6.10
C MET A 248 24.05 -1.74 -6.62
N VAL A 249 22.77 -1.66 -6.25
CA VAL A 249 21.88 -0.57 -6.67
C VAL A 249 22.34 0.76 -6.08
N PHE A 250 22.80 0.77 -4.83
CA PHE A 250 23.41 1.94 -4.19
C PHE A 250 24.62 2.45 -4.97
N LEU A 251 25.55 1.56 -5.37
CA LEU A 251 26.72 1.94 -6.15
C LEU A 251 26.38 2.40 -7.58
N LYS A 252 25.29 1.89 -8.17
CA LYS A 252 24.78 2.39 -9.47
C LYS A 252 24.22 3.82 -9.36
N HIS A 253 23.73 4.21 -8.19
CA HIS A 253 23.30 5.58 -7.82
C HIS A 253 22.46 6.29 -8.91
N ARG A 254 21.43 5.61 -9.41
CA ARG A 254 20.56 6.14 -10.45
C ARG A 254 19.47 7.03 -9.84
N SER A 255 19.19 8.15 -10.51
CA SER A 255 18.05 9.03 -10.22
C SER A 255 17.12 9.08 -11.42
N TYR A 256 15.84 9.29 -11.15
CA TYR A 256 14.73 9.14 -12.09
C TYR A 256 13.91 10.42 -12.15
N ASP A 257 13.56 10.85 -13.35
CA ASP A 257 12.66 11.97 -13.57
C ASP A 257 11.21 11.54 -13.27
N ALA A 258 10.56 12.26 -12.36
CA ALA A 258 9.18 11.97 -11.98
C ALA A 258 8.42 13.24 -11.55
N LYS A 259 7.09 13.14 -11.63
CA LYS A 259 6.14 14.11 -11.09
C LYS A 259 5.31 13.44 -10.01
N VAL A 260 5.25 14.07 -8.84
CA VAL A 260 4.47 13.59 -7.71
C VAL A 260 3.49 14.67 -7.29
N ALA A 261 2.22 14.35 -7.26
CA ALA A 261 1.16 15.19 -6.71
C ALA A 261 0.67 14.57 -5.41
N PHE A 262 0.48 15.34 -4.35
CA PHE A 262 -0.07 14.83 -3.09
C PHE A 262 -1.07 15.81 -2.47
N LEU A 263 -1.97 15.27 -1.65
CA LEU A 263 -2.96 16.09 -0.96
C LEU A 263 -2.32 16.92 0.15
N GLU A 264 -2.62 18.22 0.18
CA GLU A 264 -2.22 19.10 1.27
C GLU A 264 -2.92 18.69 2.58
N ASN A 265 -2.19 18.73 3.68
CA ASN A 265 -2.72 18.49 5.01
C ASN A 265 -2.71 19.80 5.79
N GLU A 266 -3.88 20.33 6.13
CA GLU A 266 -4.02 21.64 6.80
C GLU A 266 -3.32 21.72 8.17
N ASN A 267 -3.06 20.57 8.81
CA ASN A 267 -2.29 20.49 10.05
C ASN A 267 -0.79 20.84 9.88
N SER A 268 -0.31 21.09 8.67
CA SER A 268 1.05 21.59 8.42
C SER A 268 1.18 23.12 8.57
N HIS A 269 0.09 23.88 8.39
CA HIS A 269 0.10 25.35 8.45
C HIS A 269 0.06 25.92 9.87
N SER A 270 -0.43 25.16 10.86
CA SER A 270 -0.44 25.59 12.27
C SER A 270 0.97 25.67 12.90
N LEU A 271 2.01 25.18 12.21
CA LEU A 271 3.41 25.31 12.64
C LEU A 271 4.20 26.39 11.88
N ALA A 272 3.67 26.92 10.77
CA ALA A 272 4.36 27.94 9.97
C ALA A 272 3.77 29.36 10.16
N ALA A 273 2.47 29.47 10.46
CA ALA A 273 1.76 30.76 10.53
C ALA A 273 2.01 31.60 11.81
N SER A 274 2.97 31.23 12.67
CA SER A 274 3.35 32.03 13.85
C SER A 274 4.75 32.67 13.74
N ALA A 275 5.39 32.60 12.58
CA ALA A 275 6.76 33.09 12.37
C ALA A 275 6.85 34.35 11.49
N GLU A 276 5.78 35.13 11.36
CA GLU A 276 5.84 36.46 10.75
C GLU A 276 5.22 37.46 11.72
N ASN A 277 6.07 38.11 12.52
CA ASN A 277 6.12 39.57 12.68
C ASN A 277 7.12 39.99 13.78
N VAL A 278 7.92 41.00 13.43
CA VAL A 278 8.77 41.89 14.23
C VAL A 278 10.22 41.45 14.51
N ALA A 279 11.12 42.33 14.04
CA ALA A 279 12.57 42.32 14.13
C ALA A 279 13.12 42.32 15.57
N ASP A 280 14.24 41.62 15.80
CA ASP A 280 15.53 42.24 16.11
C ASP A 280 16.63 41.18 16.24
N GLU A 281 17.83 41.56 15.79
CA GLU A 281 19.08 40.85 15.97
C GLU A 281 19.33 40.48 17.45
N VAL A 282 20.01 39.35 17.67
CA VAL A 282 20.46 38.79 18.98
C VAL A 282 19.47 37.86 19.68
N GLN A 283 19.22 36.67 19.09
CA GLN A 283 18.78 35.48 19.85
C GLN A 283 19.01 34.15 19.10
N SER A 284 20.21 33.94 18.53
CA SER A 284 20.58 32.74 17.77
C SER A 284 20.86 31.47 18.60
N LEU A 285 20.40 31.38 19.85
CA LEU A 285 20.63 30.21 20.71
C LEU A 285 19.40 29.64 21.44
N GLN A 286 18.19 30.22 21.28
CA GLN A 286 17.00 29.77 22.00
C GLN A 286 15.82 29.31 21.11
N SER A 287 15.84 29.54 19.80
CA SER A 287 14.77 29.09 18.89
C SER A 287 14.81 27.59 18.53
N ARG A 288 15.88 26.86 18.91
CA ARG A 288 16.00 25.40 18.68
C ARG A 288 15.20 24.51 19.63
N ARG A 289 14.47 25.06 20.61
CA ARG A 289 13.81 24.30 21.68
C ARG A 289 12.29 24.09 21.52
N LYS A 290 11.68 24.45 20.39
CA LYS A 290 10.24 24.32 20.17
C LYS A 290 9.87 23.48 18.94
N ARG A 291 10.54 22.34 18.71
CA ARG A 291 9.92 21.24 17.96
C ARG A 291 8.91 20.59 18.91
N SER A 292 7.62 20.61 18.55
CA SER A 292 6.61 19.78 19.21
C SER A 292 7.14 18.36 19.34
N ARG A 293 6.96 17.73 20.52
CA ARG A 293 7.34 16.32 20.72
C ARG A 293 6.65 15.50 19.63
N LYS A 294 7.44 14.87 18.74
CA LYS A 294 6.90 13.93 17.74
C LYS A 294 6.21 12.79 18.49
N THR A 295 4.89 12.63 18.29
CA THR A 295 4.11 11.58 18.95
C THR A 295 4.32 10.27 18.21
N ILE A 296 5.08 9.37 18.83
CA ILE A 296 5.36 8.03 18.31
C ILE A 296 4.16 7.13 18.59
N CYS A 297 3.79 6.29 17.62
CA CYS A 297 2.75 5.29 17.81
C CYS A 297 3.23 4.19 18.76
N GLN A 298 2.45 3.93 19.80
CA GLN A 298 2.73 2.98 20.86
C GLN A 298 1.48 2.19 21.23
N ALA A 299 1.64 1.14 22.01
CA ALA A 299 0.52 0.47 22.64
C ALA A 299 -0.39 1.48 23.34
N ASN A 300 -1.70 1.34 23.13
CA ASN A 300 -2.71 2.27 23.64
C ASN A 300 -2.68 3.71 23.09
N CYS A 301 -2.08 3.95 21.92
CA CYS A 301 -2.06 5.27 21.27
C CYS A 301 -3.45 5.92 21.17
N SER A 302 -3.59 7.16 21.67
CA SER A 302 -4.85 7.92 21.64
C SER A 302 -5.29 8.26 20.22
N VAL A 303 -4.36 8.64 19.34
CA VAL A 303 -4.64 8.97 17.93
C VAL A 303 -5.29 7.78 17.22
N CYS A 304 -4.74 6.58 17.43
CA CYS A 304 -5.30 5.36 16.85
C CYS A 304 -6.63 4.96 17.50
N LYS A 305 -6.82 5.21 18.81
CA LYS A 305 -8.01 4.81 19.58
C LYS A 305 -9.22 5.70 19.40
N GLU A 306 -9.07 7.03 19.51
CA GLU A 306 -10.12 8.01 19.16
C GLU A 306 -10.61 7.74 17.73
N THR A 307 -9.66 7.23 16.93
CA THR A 307 -9.73 6.66 15.60
C THR A 307 -10.78 5.59 15.30
N SER A 308 -11.08 4.78 16.33
CA SER A 308 -11.53 3.39 16.18
C SER A 308 -13.00 3.17 16.55
N THR A 309 -13.74 4.21 16.96
CA THR A 309 -15.14 4.08 17.41
C THR A 309 -16.07 4.15 16.19
N PRO A 310 -16.76 3.07 15.80
CA PRO A 310 -17.93 3.17 14.93
C PRO A 310 -19.07 3.78 15.76
N GLY A 311 -19.89 4.64 15.15
CA GLY A 311 -20.93 5.40 15.83
C GLY A 311 -21.78 4.58 16.81
N GLN A 312 -21.84 5.05 18.06
CA GLN A 312 -23.03 4.85 18.88
C GLN A 312 -24.01 5.94 18.47
N ASP A 313 -24.82 5.67 17.46
CA ASP A 313 -26.07 6.41 17.26
C ASP A 313 -27.03 5.95 18.35
N SER A 314 -26.98 6.60 19.51
CA SER A 314 -28.16 6.70 20.36
C SER A 314 -29.14 7.60 19.63
N GLU A 315 -30.27 7.02 19.21
CA GLU A 315 -31.45 7.73 18.72
C GLU A 315 -31.89 8.75 19.78
N ASP A 316 -31.39 9.98 19.66
CA ASP A 316 -32.09 11.24 19.91
C ASP A 316 -31.07 12.37 19.89
N GLU A 317 -31.43 13.42 19.16
CA GLU A 317 -30.64 14.60 18.78
C GLU A 317 -29.79 14.44 17.51
N ILE A 318 -30.17 15.22 16.50
CA ILE A 318 -29.43 15.45 15.26
C ILE A 318 -28.44 16.60 15.53
N PRO A 319 -27.12 16.36 15.52
CA PRO A 319 -26.17 17.36 15.11
C PRO A 319 -25.61 16.97 13.74
N ASN A 320 -25.80 17.84 12.76
CA ASN A 320 -25.21 17.76 11.43
C ASN A 320 -23.70 17.43 11.50
N SER A 321 -23.35 16.16 11.30
CA SER A 321 -21.96 15.71 11.10
C SER A 321 -21.74 15.28 9.64
N SER A 322 -22.10 16.16 8.71
CA SER A 322 -21.42 16.23 7.41
C SER A 322 -20.10 16.97 7.63
N GLN A 323 -19.14 16.30 8.28
CA GLN A 323 -17.79 16.83 8.36
C GLN A 323 -17.19 16.79 6.95
N MET A 324 -16.98 17.98 6.41
CA MET A 324 -16.95 18.28 5.00
C MET A 324 -15.91 17.47 4.24
N ILE A 325 -16.37 16.72 3.24
CA ILE A 325 -15.58 16.50 2.04
C ILE A 325 -15.39 17.89 1.45
N HIS A 326 -14.17 18.43 1.49
CA HIS A 326 -13.86 19.61 0.68
C HIS A 326 -14.15 19.23 -0.77
N ASP A 327 -15.11 19.91 -1.38
CA ASP A 327 -15.56 19.65 -2.76
C ASP A 327 -14.46 19.85 -3.81
N ASN A 328 -13.27 20.35 -3.43
CA ASN A 328 -12.06 20.34 -4.25
C ASN A 328 -10.81 20.05 -3.40
N PRO A 329 -10.21 18.84 -3.46
CA PRO A 329 -8.95 18.56 -2.78
C PRO A 329 -7.80 19.41 -3.34
N LYS A 330 -7.07 20.11 -2.48
CA LYS A 330 -5.90 20.90 -2.88
C LYS A 330 -4.67 20.00 -3.05
N TRP A 331 -4.16 19.95 -4.27
CA TRP A 331 -2.98 19.17 -4.65
C TRP A 331 -1.71 20.02 -4.66
N ILE A 332 -0.64 19.48 -4.12
CA ILE A 332 0.72 20.05 -4.19
C ILE A 332 1.55 19.19 -5.12
N TRP A 333 2.24 19.84 -6.05
CA TRP A 333 3.12 19.18 -7.02
C TRP A 333 4.59 19.28 -6.58
N SER A 334 5.31 18.17 -6.68
CA SER A 334 6.76 18.08 -6.57
C SER A 334 7.29 17.37 -7.81
N GLU A 335 8.06 18.09 -8.62
CA GLU A 335 8.67 17.59 -9.85
C GLU A 335 10.20 17.62 -9.74
N GLY A 336 10.86 16.66 -10.38
CA GLY A 336 12.30 16.66 -10.57
C GLY A 336 12.90 15.26 -10.57
N ARG A 337 14.21 15.22 -10.31
CA ARG A 337 14.97 13.96 -10.22
C ARG A 337 14.99 13.42 -8.81
N PHE A 338 14.55 12.18 -8.66
CA PHE A 338 14.50 11.47 -7.40
C PHE A 338 15.37 10.21 -7.43
N LEU A 339 16.17 9.98 -6.39
CA LEU A 339 16.82 8.69 -6.16
C LEU A 339 15.78 7.64 -5.74
N SER A 340 14.80 8.07 -4.95
CA SER A 340 13.72 7.20 -4.51
C SER A 340 12.51 8.00 -4.06
N VAL A 341 11.34 7.42 -4.30
CA VAL A 341 10.05 7.88 -3.77
C VAL A 341 9.52 6.76 -2.88
N GLY A 342 9.19 7.04 -1.63
CA GLY A 342 8.70 6.05 -0.67
C GLY A 342 7.42 6.52 -0.01
N ALA A 343 6.50 5.61 0.26
CA ALA A 343 5.27 5.85 0.98
C ALA A 343 5.16 4.82 2.11
N ALA A 344 5.38 5.28 3.34
CA ALA A 344 5.30 4.44 4.53
C ALA A 344 3.91 4.57 5.15
N VAL A 345 3.21 3.44 5.28
CA VAL A 345 1.89 3.33 5.93
C VAL A 345 2.06 3.17 7.44
N ILE A 346 3.08 2.42 7.84
CA ILE A 346 3.49 2.23 9.23
C ILE A 346 4.92 2.70 9.43
N SER A 347 5.43 2.63 10.66
CA SER A 347 6.81 3.07 10.95
C SER A 347 7.88 2.28 10.18
N CYS A 348 7.59 1.04 9.76
CA CYS A 348 8.48 0.14 9.03
C CYS A 348 9.74 -0.23 9.83
N ARG A 349 9.57 -0.41 11.15
CA ARG A 349 10.64 -0.86 12.05
C ARG A 349 11.11 -2.26 11.67
N ASN A 350 12.42 -2.48 11.70
CA ASN A 350 13.03 -3.78 11.48
C ASN A 350 14.39 -3.85 12.20
N GLU A 351 15.03 -5.02 12.21
CA GLU A 351 16.32 -5.23 12.89
C GLU A 351 17.43 -4.27 12.45
N ARG A 352 17.38 -3.78 11.19
CA ARG A 352 18.36 -2.85 10.64
C ARG A 352 17.95 -1.39 10.80
N ALA A 353 16.67 -1.12 11.01
CA ALA A 353 16.12 0.22 11.22
C ALA A 353 15.23 0.22 12.48
N PRO A 354 15.81 0.39 13.69
CA PRO A 354 15.11 0.22 14.95
C PRO A 354 13.94 1.19 15.14
N ASP A 355 14.06 2.42 14.64
CA ASP A 355 12.96 3.40 14.66
C ASP A 355 12.12 3.38 13.36
N GLY A 356 12.53 2.55 12.39
CA GLY A 356 11.91 2.42 11.08
C GLY A 356 12.23 3.59 10.14
N LEU A 357 11.53 3.64 9.00
CA LEU A 357 11.67 4.74 8.04
C LEU A 357 11.04 6.03 8.58
N VAL A 358 9.90 5.91 9.27
CA VAL A 358 9.16 7.04 9.82
C VAL A 358 8.64 6.70 11.21
N ALA A 359 9.41 7.06 12.24
CA ALA A 359 9.08 6.72 13.63
C ALA A 359 7.73 7.26 14.12
N GLU A 360 7.24 8.34 13.52
CA GLU A 360 5.99 9.02 13.86
C GLU A 360 4.75 8.48 13.12
N ALA A 361 4.91 7.46 12.27
CA ALA A 361 3.79 6.86 11.58
C ALA A 361 2.86 6.12 12.55
N HIS A 362 1.57 6.43 12.48
CA HIS A 362 0.53 5.79 13.27
C HIS A 362 -0.09 4.64 12.50
N LEU A 363 -0.62 3.66 13.22
CA LEU A 363 -1.18 2.46 12.61
C LEU A 363 -2.57 2.70 11.99
N SER A 364 -3.33 3.70 12.43
CA SER A 364 -4.74 3.86 12.06
C SER A 364 -5.25 5.31 11.98
N ASP A 365 -4.38 6.25 11.58
CA ASP A 365 -4.73 7.68 11.54
C ASP A 365 -5.29 8.13 10.18
N GLY A 366 -5.27 7.27 9.18
CA GLY A 366 -5.75 7.50 7.82
C GLY A 366 -4.77 8.27 6.93
N PHE A 367 -3.48 8.27 7.29
CA PHE A 367 -2.42 8.92 6.53
C PHE A 367 -1.32 7.93 6.13
N LEU A 368 -0.58 8.31 5.10
CA LEU A 368 0.71 7.74 4.77
C LEU A 368 1.78 8.83 4.83
N HIS A 369 3.03 8.42 5.02
CA HIS A 369 4.18 9.30 5.02
C HIS A 369 4.93 9.16 3.70
N LEU A 370 4.77 10.18 2.84
CA LEU A 370 5.46 10.32 1.57
C LEU A 370 6.87 10.88 1.80
N LEU A 371 7.87 10.17 1.29
CA LEU A 371 9.29 10.47 1.36
C LEU A 371 9.81 10.65 -0.07
N LEU A 372 10.19 11.87 -0.43
CA LEU A 372 10.77 12.18 -1.73
C LEU A 372 12.27 12.46 -1.52
N ILE A 373 13.12 11.56 -2.00
CA ILE A 373 14.58 11.71 -1.88
C ILE A 373 15.09 12.19 -3.23
N ARG A 374 15.41 13.49 -3.30
CA ARG A 374 15.96 14.14 -4.49
C ARG A 374 17.37 13.66 -4.77
N ASP A 375 17.78 13.85 -6.02
CA ASP A 375 19.15 13.57 -6.45
C ASP A 375 20.16 14.32 -5.57
N CYS A 376 21.16 13.56 -5.08
CA CYS A 376 22.19 14.08 -4.19
C CYS A 376 23.48 13.27 -4.34
N PRO A 377 24.65 13.83 -3.99
CA PRO A 377 25.91 13.10 -4.02
C PRO A 377 25.90 11.80 -3.20
N LEU A 378 26.51 10.74 -3.75
CA LEU A 378 26.56 9.40 -3.14
C LEU A 378 26.98 9.39 -1.66
N PRO A 379 28.00 10.14 -1.19
CA PRO A 379 28.37 10.15 0.22
C PRO A 379 27.29 10.74 1.13
N LEU A 380 26.53 11.73 0.64
CA LEU A 380 25.40 12.31 1.38
C LEU A 380 24.25 11.32 1.45
N TYR A 381 24.00 10.58 0.36
CA TYR A 381 23.00 9.52 0.36
C TYR A 381 23.37 8.38 1.32
N LEU A 382 24.64 7.95 1.34
CA LEU A 382 25.13 6.98 2.32
C LEU A 382 24.93 7.49 3.75
N TRP A 383 25.31 8.74 4.00
CA TRP A 383 25.16 9.34 5.32
C TRP A 383 23.68 9.37 5.76
N HIS A 384 22.76 9.66 4.84
CA HIS A 384 21.33 9.54 5.07
C HIS A 384 20.90 8.10 5.39
N LEU A 385 21.32 7.10 4.60
CA LEU A 385 21.00 5.69 4.86
C LEU A 385 21.51 5.23 6.25
N THR A 386 22.69 5.67 6.66
CA THR A 386 23.23 5.34 7.99
C THR A 386 22.42 5.94 9.14
N GLN A 387 21.60 6.97 8.92
CA GLN A 387 20.73 7.49 9.97
C GLN A 387 19.66 6.47 10.36
N PHE A 388 19.06 5.75 9.41
CA PHE A 388 18.04 4.73 9.73
C PHE A 388 18.57 3.62 10.65
N THR A 389 19.88 3.33 10.60
CA THR A 389 20.52 2.31 11.44
C THR A 389 20.70 2.74 12.91
N LYS A 390 20.56 4.04 13.21
CA LYS A 390 20.81 4.62 14.53
C LYS A 390 19.50 4.94 15.21
N LYS A 391 19.31 4.44 16.43
CA LYS A 391 18.18 4.80 17.29
C LYS A 391 18.26 6.28 17.71
N GLY A 392 17.16 7.00 17.64
CA GLY A 392 17.01 8.41 17.99
C GLY A 392 17.53 9.40 16.92
N SER A 393 17.84 8.93 15.71
CA SER A 393 18.24 9.80 14.60
C SER A 393 17.02 10.46 13.93
N ASP A 394 17.24 11.52 13.16
CA ASP A 394 16.18 12.19 12.38
C ASP A 394 16.56 12.19 10.88
N PRO A 395 16.34 11.06 10.17
CA PRO A 395 16.72 10.91 8.76
C PRO A 395 15.99 11.90 7.84
N LEU A 396 14.91 12.50 8.31
CA LEU A 396 14.05 13.40 7.54
C LEU A 396 14.56 14.85 7.52
N THR A 397 15.70 15.15 8.15
CA THR A 397 16.23 16.52 8.29
C THR A 397 17.10 16.99 7.13
N PHE A 398 17.43 16.10 6.20
CA PHE A 398 18.35 16.39 5.10
C PHE A 398 17.66 17.29 4.06
N LYS A 399 18.40 18.25 3.50
CA LYS A 399 17.85 19.21 2.52
C LYS A 399 17.32 18.57 1.23
N PHE A 400 17.80 17.37 0.89
CA PHE A 400 17.35 16.61 -0.29
C PHE A 400 16.22 15.63 0.02
N VAL A 401 15.71 15.61 1.27
CA VAL A 401 14.60 14.75 1.69
C VAL A 401 13.38 15.63 1.93
N GLU A 402 12.32 15.38 1.18
CA GLU A 402 11.01 15.97 1.41
C GLU A 402 10.12 14.94 2.12
N HIS A 403 9.47 15.35 3.20
CA HIS A 403 8.57 14.51 3.99
C HIS A 403 7.19 15.15 4.07
N HIS A 404 6.18 14.40 3.65
CA HIS A 404 4.80 14.86 3.63
C HIS A 404 3.88 13.80 4.23
N LYS A 405 3.12 14.17 5.26
CA LYS A 405 2.02 13.34 5.79
C LYS A 405 0.76 13.65 4.99
N THR A 406 0.33 12.72 4.15
CA THR A 406 -0.78 12.91 3.21
C THR A 406 -1.74 11.72 3.21
N ARG A 407 -2.97 11.89 2.69
CA ARG A 407 -3.97 10.81 2.58
C ARG A 407 -3.92 10.11 1.23
N ALA A 408 -3.44 10.80 0.20
CA ALA A 408 -3.29 10.26 -1.13
C ALA A 408 -2.20 11.01 -1.90
N PHE A 409 -1.56 10.31 -2.82
CA PHE A 409 -0.64 10.91 -3.79
C PHE A 409 -0.74 10.18 -5.13
N THR A 410 -0.35 10.86 -6.18
CA THR A 410 -0.23 10.29 -7.51
C THR A 410 1.16 10.54 -8.05
N PHE A 411 1.71 9.53 -8.72
CA PHE A 411 3.04 9.51 -9.27
C PHE A 411 2.99 9.25 -10.77
N ILE A 412 3.81 9.96 -11.52
CA ILE A 412 4.07 9.75 -12.95
C ILE A 412 5.59 9.68 -13.14
N SER A 413 6.09 8.58 -13.70
CA SER A 413 7.46 8.49 -14.20
C SER A 413 7.53 8.93 -15.65
N SER A 414 8.65 9.55 -16.03
CA SER A 414 8.97 9.83 -17.43
C SER A 414 9.57 8.63 -18.19
N HIS A 415 9.82 7.50 -17.52
CA HIS A 415 10.40 6.30 -18.12
C HIS A 415 9.35 5.24 -18.49
N ASP A 416 9.61 4.52 -19.57
CA ASP A 416 8.74 3.44 -20.09
C ASP A 416 8.68 2.22 -19.16
N GLU A 417 9.72 2.00 -18.35
CA GLU A 417 9.75 0.94 -17.35
C GLU A 417 10.00 1.51 -15.95
N SER A 418 8.99 1.40 -15.10
CA SER A 418 9.03 1.85 -13.71
C SER A 418 8.59 0.73 -12.79
N ILE A 419 9.39 0.47 -11.76
CA ILE A 419 9.18 -0.67 -10.87
C ILE A 419 9.04 -0.17 -9.44
N TRP A 420 7.98 -0.66 -8.82
CA TRP A 420 7.66 -0.41 -7.43
C TRP A 420 7.89 -1.66 -6.60
N ASN A 421 8.31 -1.44 -5.37
CA ASN A 421 8.29 -2.37 -4.27
C ASN A 421 7.02 -2.14 -3.46
N LEU A 422 6.10 -3.11 -3.43
CA LEU A 422 4.92 -3.10 -2.57
C LEU A 422 5.06 -4.21 -1.53
N ASP A 423 5.42 -3.86 -0.29
CA ASP A 423 5.66 -4.83 0.80
C ASP A 423 6.60 -6.00 0.45
N GLY A 424 7.60 -5.75 -0.40
CA GLY A 424 8.56 -6.74 -0.88
C GLY A 424 8.22 -7.37 -2.24
N GLU A 425 7.05 -7.06 -2.81
CA GLU A 425 6.59 -7.60 -4.10
C GLU A 425 6.83 -6.60 -5.25
N LEU A 426 7.10 -7.14 -6.44
CA LEU A 426 7.31 -6.35 -7.66
C LEU A 426 5.99 -5.81 -8.23
N PHE A 427 5.97 -4.53 -8.56
CA PHE A 427 4.84 -3.88 -9.20
C PHE A 427 5.29 -2.88 -10.29
N GLN A 428 5.23 -3.30 -11.55
CA GLN A 428 5.66 -2.47 -12.69
C GLN A 428 4.61 -1.43 -13.09
N ALA A 429 4.80 -0.16 -12.77
CA ALA A 429 3.87 0.91 -13.10
C ALA A 429 4.57 2.25 -13.28
N CYS A 430 4.31 2.91 -14.41
CA CYS A 430 4.77 4.27 -14.69
C CYS A 430 3.83 5.33 -14.09
N GLU A 431 2.55 5.01 -14.01
CA GLU A 431 1.52 5.85 -13.40
C GLU A 431 0.85 5.10 -12.25
N VAL A 432 0.89 5.70 -11.06
CA VAL A 432 0.35 5.11 -9.84
C VAL A 432 -0.37 6.17 -9.03
N SER A 433 -1.61 5.88 -8.64
CA SER A 433 -2.29 6.61 -7.56
C SER A 433 -2.30 5.77 -6.30
N VAL A 434 -2.02 6.38 -5.16
CA VAL A 434 -2.00 5.72 -3.85
C VAL A 434 -2.91 6.47 -2.88
N GLN A 435 -3.71 5.74 -2.12
CA GLN A 435 -4.56 6.28 -1.06
C GLN A 435 -4.45 5.44 0.21
N ALA A 436 -4.38 6.12 1.36
CA ALA A 436 -4.48 5.47 2.67
C ALA A 436 -5.96 5.14 2.97
N CYS A 437 -6.28 3.85 3.02
CA CYS A 437 -7.56 3.35 3.48
C CYS A 437 -7.51 3.18 5.00
N ARG A 438 -8.21 4.08 5.70
CA ARG A 438 -8.16 4.14 7.16
C ARG A 438 -8.72 2.88 7.82
N GLY A 439 -7.96 2.26 8.73
CA GLY A 439 -8.40 1.15 9.57
C GLY A 439 -9.03 0.00 8.78
N LEU A 440 -8.56 -0.22 7.55
CA LEU A 440 -9.21 -1.12 6.60
C LEU A 440 -9.23 -2.57 7.10
N VAL A 441 -8.21 -2.96 7.88
CA VAL A 441 -8.12 -4.29 8.47
C VAL A 441 -7.84 -4.21 9.97
N ASN A 442 -8.27 -5.24 10.70
CA ASN A 442 -7.96 -5.38 12.12
C ASN A 442 -6.92 -6.48 12.32
N LEU A 443 -5.97 -6.25 13.23
CA LEU A 443 -4.92 -7.19 13.57
C LEU A 443 -5.04 -7.73 14.99
N PHE A 444 -4.57 -8.97 15.18
CA PHE A 444 -4.30 -9.55 16.48
C PHE A 444 -2.98 -9.01 17.07
N ALA A 445 -2.98 -7.73 17.45
CA ALA A 445 -1.80 -7.05 17.99
C ALA A 445 -2.17 -5.94 18.99
N SER A 446 -1.19 -5.44 19.75
CA SER A 446 -1.37 -4.47 20.84
C SER A 446 -0.75 -3.09 20.59
N GLY A 447 0.00 -2.92 19.51
CA GLY A 447 0.91 -1.80 19.31
C GLY A 447 2.28 -2.07 19.98
N PRO A 448 3.34 -1.36 19.57
CA PRO A 448 4.66 -1.53 20.15
C PRO A 448 4.71 -0.98 21.58
N GLU A 449 5.08 -1.82 22.53
CA GLU A 449 5.44 -1.45 23.89
C GLU A 449 6.94 -1.07 23.88
N VAL A 450 7.31 0.06 24.50
CA VAL A 450 8.59 0.79 24.30
C VAL A 450 9.84 -0.07 24.49
#